data_AF-Q69B20-F1
#
_entry.id   AF-Q69B20-F1
#
_cell.length_a   1.000
_cell.length_b   1.000
_cell.length_c   1.000
_cell.angle_alpha   90.00
_cell.angle_beta   90.00
_cell.angle_gamma   90.00
#
_symmetry.space_group_name_H-M   'P 1'
#
loop_
_entity.id
_entity.type
_entity.pdbx_description
1 polymer ?
#
loop_
_entity_poly.entity_id
_entity_poly.type
_entity_poly.pdbx_seq_one_letter_code
_entity_poly.pdbx_strand_id
1 'polypeptide(L)'
;MAKYGRGKFLPHQNYIDYMHFIVNHKNYSGMPNAIGEDGRINWQVSSGKTTSFYEYYQARFEWWEKKADELNLPGTGNSNKRFSLAARLIHPTGQRPCRLCGKYQYVGYMYVSHNLYKRWSKITGREDLFFKKQNIIEAANIFKSIMGEQALINELTTIFPERKDYFNRLPNIEDFFVSSSHIKNNGNYISPGFMANPPDRLDGFHDYGICCRKEKDPGRHDDNMRLYNHDRRAFMWWSEGDWALADALYNKAGAGKCADPDCQKEVEKISPDHVGPISCGFKQIPFFKPLCASCNSAKNRRFSYQDVKELLKYENYTGDSVASWQVRALWDNCKHLVKNDDDSKLLSNLMRSLQDYYLRSLYKLFSNGFAHLLSYFLTPEYAHYKITFEGLNTSTLEYERYYKTFKKTKSTSSLAARIVRIAFEELEIYNSKDINERKLIKFDTSSWEKDFENIISYATKNLSLDEEASKWNKVLTDKNLSSTEKDKKISSLLEDKNYEVYKKQFYILKDLLVEHFNKIGEQIAKDYMK
;
A
#
# COMPACT_ATOMS: atom_id res chain seq x y z
N MET A 1 -21.15 -28.96 12.84
CA MET A 1 -20.43 -27.72 13.22
C MET A 1 -20.28 -26.84 12.00
N ALA A 2 -20.76 -25.59 12.05
CA ALA A 2 -20.59 -24.64 10.95
C ALA A 2 -19.11 -24.23 10.83
N LYS A 3 -18.53 -24.32 9.62
CA LYS A 3 -17.15 -23.92 9.34
C LYS A 3 -17.09 -22.40 9.21
N TYR A 4 -16.66 -21.71 10.26
CA TYR A 4 -16.41 -20.27 10.20
C TYR A 4 -15.05 -19.99 9.51
N GLY A 5 -15.01 -19.01 8.61
CA GLY A 5 -13.77 -18.50 8.01
C GLY A 5 -13.70 -18.64 6.49
N ARG A 6 -13.37 -17.52 5.82
CA ARG A 6 -12.76 -17.51 4.48
C ARG A 6 -11.23 -17.38 4.64
N GLY A 7 -10.47 -17.98 3.72
CA GLY A 7 -9.01 -17.88 3.66
C GLY A 7 -8.25 -19.15 4.09
N LYS A 8 -6.92 -19.05 4.10
CA LYS A 8 -5.95 -20.17 4.28
C LYS A 8 -6.00 -20.87 5.66
N PHE A 9 -6.64 -20.28 6.67
CA PHE A 9 -6.56 -20.73 8.06
C PHE A 9 -7.93 -21.02 8.69
N LEU A 10 -8.00 -22.15 9.40
CA LEU A 10 -9.13 -22.49 10.28
C LEU A 10 -9.09 -21.62 11.54
N PRO A 11 -10.23 -21.06 11.99
CA PRO A 11 -10.28 -20.29 13.23
C PRO A 11 -10.15 -21.21 14.46
N HIS A 12 -9.52 -20.69 15.50
CA HIS A 12 -9.43 -21.33 16.80
C HIS A 12 -10.80 -21.37 17.51
N GLN A 13 -11.07 -22.41 18.32
CA GLN A 13 -12.36 -22.58 19.01
C GLN A 13 -12.75 -21.37 19.87
N ASN A 14 -11.84 -20.88 20.73
CA ASN A 14 -12.05 -19.64 21.49
C ASN A 14 -12.58 -18.46 20.66
N TYR A 15 -12.12 -18.32 19.41
CA TYR A 15 -12.59 -17.26 18.53
C TYR A 15 -14.02 -17.51 18.05
N ILE A 16 -14.38 -18.75 17.75
CA ILE A 16 -15.77 -19.13 17.41
C ILE A 16 -16.68 -18.86 18.60
N ASP A 17 -16.31 -19.30 19.81
CA ASP A 17 -17.08 -19.08 21.03
C ASP A 17 -17.26 -17.59 21.31
N TYR A 18 -16.20 -16.80 21.10
CA TYR A 18 -16.25 -15.35 21.18
C TYR A 18 -17.21 -14.72 20.16
N MET A 19 -17.26 -15.22 18.92
CA MET A 19 -18.23 -14.72 17.93
C MET A 19 -19.66 -14.93 18.40
N HIS A 20 -19.97 -16.11 18.94
CA HIS A 20 -21.29 -16.42 19.52
C HIS A 20 -21.60 -15.55 20.74
N PHE A 21 -20.60 -15.27 21.59
CA PHE A 21 -20.77 -14.36 22.72
C PHE A 21 -21.11 -12.94 22.26
N ILE A 22 -20.34 -12.39 21.31
CA ILE A 22 -20.51 -11.00 20.85
C ILE A 22 -21.85 -10.79 20.17
N VAL A 23 -22.25 -11.70 19.27
CA VAL A 23 -23.50 -11.53 18.49
C VAL A 23 -24.74 -11.51 19.38
N ASN A 24 -24.69 -12.20 20.53
CA ASN A 24 -25.78 -12.25 21.50
C ASN A 24 -25.64 -11.20 22.63
N HIS A 25 -24.56 -10.42 22.65
CA HIS A 25 -24.34 -9.46 23.72
C HIS A 25 -25.13 -8.16 23.50
N LYS A 26 -25.78 -7.65 24.55
CA LYS A 26 -26.62 -6.44 24.51
C LYS A 26 -25.97 -5.22 23.85
N ASN A 27 -24.66 -5.07 24.00
CA ASN A 27 -23.89 -3.94 23.43
C ASN A 27 -23.93 -3.92 21.88
N TYR A 28 -24.19 -5.05 21.24
CA TYR A 28 -24.30 -5.20 19.78
C TYR A 28 -25.75 -5.47 19.33
N SER A 29 -26.73 -5.24 20.21
CA SER A 29 -28.14 -5.41 19.87
C SER A 29 -28.54 -4.52 18.68
N GLY A 30 -29.36 -5.09 17.79
CA GLY A 30 -29.79 -4.43 16.56
C GLY A 30 -28.71 -4.29 15.48
N MET A 31 -27.55 -4.94 15.62
CA MET A 31 -26.51 -4.96 14.59
C MET A 31 -27.07 -5.56 13.29
N PRO A 32 -27.05 -4.81 12.17
CA PRO A 32 -27.62 -5.29 10.91
C PRO A 32 -26.93 -6.55 10.39
N ASN A 33 -27.76 -7.54 10.05
CA ASN A 33 -27.33 -8.84 9.54
C ASN A 33 -26.22 -9.46 10.40
N ALA A 34 -26.42 -9.52 11.71
CA ALA A 34 -25.46 -10.15 12.62
C ALA A 34 -25.51 -11.70 12.50
N ILE A 35 -26.70 -12.23 12.28
CA ILE A 35 -27.00 -13.64 11.99
C ILE A 35 -27.77 -13.67 10.66
N GLY A 36 -27.30 -14.46 9.69
CA GLY A 36 -27.96 -14.63 8.40
C GLY A 36 -29.17 -15.56 8.48
N GLU A 37 -29.94 -15.64 7.39
CA GLU A 37 -31.13 -16.50 7.29
C GLU A 37 -30.81 -17.99 7.51
N ASP A 38 -29.58 -18.41 7.21
CA ASP A 38 -29.08 -19.77 7.42
C ASP A 38 -28.62 -20.05 8.87
N GLY A 39 -28.85 -19.10 9.79
CA GLY A 39 -28.46 -19.17 11.19
C GLY A 39 -26.96 -18.95 11.45
N ARG A 40 -26.16 -18.63 10.41
CA ARG A 40 -24.72 -18.40 10.58
C ARG A 40 -24.43 -16.96 10.98
N ILE A 41 -23.37 -16.78 11.78
CA ILE A 41 -22.89 -15.46 12.16
C ILE A 41 -22.22 -14.79 10.97
N ASN A 42 -22.78 -13.66 10.55
CA ASN A 42 -22.20 -12.81 9.53
C ASN A 42 -21.17 -11.89 10.19
N TRP A 43 -19.94 -12.40 10.36
CA TRP A 43 -18.90 -11.67 11.10
C TRP A 43 -18.35 -10.45 10.35
N GLN A 44 -18.35 -10.49 9.01
CA GLN A 44 -17.70 -9.50 8.15
C GLN A 44 -18.67 -8.94 7.10
N VAL A 45 -18.55 -7.63 6.84
CA VAL A 45 -19.06 -6.93 5.64
C VAL A 45 -17.90 -6.29 4.87
N SER A 46 -18.15 -5.80 3.64
CA SER A 46 -17.11 -5.13 2.84
C SER A 46 -17.66 -3.93 2.08
N SER A 47 -16.87 -2.85 1.99
CA SER A 47 -17.17 -1.66 1.18
C SER A 47 -17.08 -1.87 -0.33
N GLY A 48 -16.58 -3.03 -0.77
CA GLY A 48 -16.48 -3.36 -2.20
C GLY A 48 -17.85 -3.63 -2.81
N LYS A 49 -18.38 -2.66 -3.58
CA LYS A 49 -19.72 -2.72 -4.24
C LYS A 49 -20.00 -3.97 -5.08
N THR A 50 -18.97 -4.69 -5.50
CA THR A 50 -19.07 -5.92 -6.29
C THR A 50 -19.07 -7.20 -5.45
N THR A 51 -18.99 -7.09 -4.12
CA THR A 51 -19.02 -8.24 -3.22
C THR A 51 -20.45 -8.47 -2.73
N SER A 52 -20.86 -9.74 -2.58
CA SER A 52 -22.15 -10.07 -1.97
C SER A 52 -22.30 -9.48 -0.57
N PHE A 53 -21.20 -9.16 0.11
CA PHE A 53 -21.19 -8.57 1.45
C PHE A 53 -21.39 -7.05 1.49
N TYR A 54 -21.48 -6.39 0.34
CA TYR A 54 -21.72 -4.94 0.29
C TYR A 54 -23.14 -4.58 0.71
N GLU A 55 -24.11 -5.46 0.47
CA GLU A 55 -25.52 -5.21 0.72
C GLU A 55 -25.81 -4.78 2.18
N TYR A 56 -25.02 -5.29 3.14
CA TYR A 56 -25.16 -4.96 4.56
C TYR A 56 -24.16 -3.91 5.06
N TYR A 57 -23.22 -3.48 4.22
CA TYR A 57 -22.16 -2.55 4.63
C TYR A 57 -22.73 -1.20 5.09
N GLN A 58 -23.66 -0.64 4.30
CA GLN A 58 -24.25 0.67 4.58
C GLN A 58 -25.05 0.67 5.88
N ALA A 59 -25.89 -0.36 6.08
CA ALA A 59 -26.64 -0.51 7.33
C ALA A 59 -25.72 -0.65 8.56
N ARG A 60 -24.61 -1.39 8.46
CA ARG A 60 -23.63 -1.45 9.56
C ARG A 60 -22.91 -0.14 9.79
N PHE A 61 -22.62 0.61 8.73
CA PHE A 61 -22.03 1.95 8.85
C PHE A 61 -22.95 2.86 9.68
N GLU A 62 -24.24 2.88 9.35
CA GLU A 62 -25.27 3.65 10.06
C GLU A 62 -25.44 3.18 11.52
N TRP A 63 -25.38 1.87 11.77
CA TRP A 63 -25.41 1.35 13.14
C TRP A 63 -24.21 1.84 13.97
N TRP A 64 -23.00 1.84 13.39
CA TRP A 64 -21.80 2.36 14.06
C TRP A 64 -21.84 3.87 14.26
N GLU A 65 -22.43 4.62 13.34
CA GLU A 65 -22.69 6.05 13.49
C GLU A 65 -23.62 6.33 14.66
N LYS A 66 -24.80 5.68 14.67
CA LYS A 66 -25.75 5.79 15.78
C LYS A 66 -25.10 5.40 17.11
N LYS A 67 -24.29 4.34 17.14
CA LYS A 67 -23.59 3.91 18.36
C LYS A 67 -22.57 4.95 18.84
N ALA A 68 -21.87 5.60 17.93
CA ALA A 68 -20.95 6.69 18.27
C ALA A 68 -21.71 7.94 18.77
N ASP A 69 -22.88 8.23 18.21
CA ASP A 69 -23.76 9.32 18.65
C ASP A 69 -24.32 9.05 20.06
N GLU A 70 -24.78 7.83 20.34
CA GLU A 70 -25.23 7.40 21.68
C GLU A 70 -24.15 7.55 22.75
N LEU A 71 -22.88 7.43 22.36
CA LEU A 71 -21.71 7.63 23.21
C LEU A 71 -21.25 9.09 23.28
N ASN A 72 -21.96 10.02 22.63
CA ASN A 72 -21.62 11.44 22.53
C ASN A 72 -20.20 11.69 22.00
N LEU A 73 -19.73 10.85 21.07
CA LEU A 73 -18.40 11.01 20.48
C LEU A 73 -18.41 12.16 19.47
N PRO A 74 -17.42 13.07 19.46
CA PRO A 74 -17.43 14.22 18.56
C PRO A 74 -17.27 13.82 17.08
N GLY A 75 -17.94 14.58 16.19
CA GLY A 75 -17.88 14.43 14.73
C GLY A 75 -19.13 13.78 14.12
N THR A 76 -19.13 13.62 12.80
CA THR A 76 -20.17 12.95 12.00
C THR A 76 -19.61 11.75 11.24
N GLY A 77 -20.43 10.74 10.93
CA GLY A 77 -19.98 9.49 10.31
C GLY A 77 -18.80 8.86 11.06
N ASN A 78 -17.78 8.40 10.32
CA ASN A 78 -16.52 7.90 10.90
C ASN A 78 -15.40 8.95 10.93
N SER A 79 -15.74 10.25 10.97
CA SER A 79 -14.74 11.30 11.15
C SER A 79 -13.96 11.10 12.46
N ASN A 80 -12.70 11.54 12.49
CA ASN A 80 -11.81 11.44 13.66
C ASN A 80 -11.68 10.02 14.26
N LYS A 81 -11.98 8.97 13.48
CA LYS A 81 -11.95 7.57 13.90
C LYS A 81 -12.91 7.27 15.06
N ARG A 82 -14.03 8.00 15.16
CA ARG A 82 -15.01 7.81 16.25
C ARG A 82 -15.58 6.39 16.32
N PHE A 83 -15.67 5.65 15.20
CA PHE A 83 -16.08 4.23 15.26
C PHE A 83 -15.04 3.35 15.95
N SER A 84 -13.75 3.65 15.77
CA SER A 84 -12.66 2.91 16.45
C SER A 84 -12.67 3.16 17.95
N LEU A 85 -13.10 4.34 18.37
CA LEU A 85 -13.29 4.70 19.78
C LEU A 85 -14.53 4.01 20.34
N ALA A 86 -15.68 4.11 19.64
CA ALA A 86 -16.92 3.42 19.99
C ALA A 86 -16.71 1.92 20.17
N ALA A 87 -16.04 1.25 19.22
CA ALA A 87 -15.77 -0.19 19.29
C ALA A 87 -15.00 -0.59 20.57
N ARG A 88 -14.09 0.26 21.06
CA ARG A 88 -13.36 0.00 22.31
C ARG A 88 -14.23 0.24 23.54
N LEU A 89 -15.02 1.32 23.53
CA LEU A 89 -15.89 1.69 24.65
C LEU A 89 -17.01 0.67 24.89
N ILE A 90 -17.59 0.12 23.82
CA ILE A 90 -18.70 -0.84 23.93
C ILE A 90 -18.21 -2.29 24.03
N HIS A 91 -16.91 -2.56 23.93
CA HIS A 91 -16.43 -3.94 23.94
C HIS A 91 -16.70 -4.58 25.32
N PRO A 92 -17.47 -5.68 25.42
CA PRO A 92 -18.02 -6.15 26.70
C PRO A 92 -16.99 -6.46 27.79
N THR A 93 -15.83 -6.99 27.40
CA THR A 93 -14.79 -7.46 28.31
C THR A 93 -13.47 -6.69 28.18
N GLY A 94 -13.38 -5.73 27.25
CA GLY A 94 -12.10 -5.12 26.84
C GLY A 94 -11.05 -6.08 26.22
N GLN A 95 -11.33 -7.39 26.08
CA GLN A 95 -10.40 -8.40 25.56
C GLN A 95 -11.08 -9.37 24.60
N ARG A 96 -10.37 -9.83 23.57
CA ARG A 96 -10.87 -10.87 22.67
C ARG A 96 -9.77 -11.85 22.25
N PRO A 97 -10.13 -13.09 21.84
CA PRO A 97 -9.17 -14.06 21.35
C PRO A 97 -8.74 -13.75 19.92
N CYS A 98 -7.47 -14.00 19.59
CA CYS A 98 -7.01 -13.97 18.21
C CYS A 98 -7.59 -15.13 17.41
N ARG A 99 -8.05 -14.89 16.17
CA ARG A 99 -8.59 -15.92 15.27
C ARG A 99 -7.67 -17.14 15.11
N LEU A 100 -6.36 -16.93 15.08
CA LEU A 100 -5.40 -17.98 14.75
C LEU A 100 -4.98 -18.82 15.96
N CYS A 101 -4.51 -18.15 17.03
CA CYS A 101 -3.96 -18.86 18.19
C CYS A 101 -4.90 -18.92 19.39
N GLY A 102 -6.09 -18.30 19.33
CA GLY A 102 -7.04 -18.29 20.44
C GLY A 102 -6.63 -17.48 21.68
N LYS A 103 -5.41 -16.92 21.71
CA LYS A 103 -4.92 -16.13 22.84
C LYS A 103 -5.70 -14.84 23.00
N TYR A 104 -6.20 -14.59 24.21
CA TYR A 104 -6.87 -13.33 24.57
C TYR A 104 -5.88 -12.18 24.63
N GLN A 105 -6.29 -11.05 24.06
CA GLN A 105 -5.53 -9.81 24.05
C GLN A 105 -6.51 -8.65 24.26
N TYR A 106 -6.08 -7.62 25.00
CA TYR A 106 -6.81 -6.36 25.09
C TYR A 106 -7.06 -5.73 23.71
N VAL A 107 -8.28 -5.26 23.46
CA VAL A 107 -8.62 -4.53 22.22
C VAL A 107 -8.09 -3.09 22.24
N GLY A 108 -7.91 -2.54 23.44
CA GLY A 108 -7.36 -1.21 23.68
C GLY A 108 -5.83 -1.14 23.61
N TYR A 109 -5.32 0.09 23.73
CA TYR A 109 -3.91 0.45 23.75
C TYR A 109 -3.24 -0.02 25.04
N MET A 110 -2.70 -1.24 25.03
CA MET A 110 -2.16 -1.94 26.20
C MET A 110 -0.78 -2.59 25.98
N TYR A 111 -0.17 -2.37 24.81
CA TYR A 111 1.06 -3.08 24.44
C TYR A 111 2.18 -2.11 24.09
N VAL A 112 3.35 -2.33 24.68
CA VAL A 112 4.55 -1.50 24.51
C VAL A 112 4.99 -1.45 23.04
N SER A 113 5.20 -0.23 22.52
CA SER A 113 5.72 -0.01 21.17
C SER A 113 7.24 0.02 21.13
N HIS A 114 7.79 0.13 19.91
CA HIS A 114 9.23 0.29 19.72
C HIS A 114 9.79 1.56 20.36
N ASN A 115 9.02 2.65 20.38
CA ASN A 115 9.47 3.92 20.93
C ASN A 115 9.54 3.86 22.45
N LEU A 116 8.57 3.22 23.08
CA LEU A 116 8.49 3.13 24.53
C LEU A 116 9.54 2.20 25.11
N TYR A 117 9.68 0.96 24.59
CA TYR A 117 10.65 0.03 25.17
C TYR A 117 12.08 0.58 25.05
N LYS A 118 12.45 1.22 23.92
CA LYS A 118 13.77 1.86 23.76
C LYS A 118 13.98 2.99 24.75
N ARG A 119 12.96 3.83 24.96
CA ARG A 119 13.01 4.93 25.92
C ARG A 119 13.20 4.42 27.34
N TRP A 120 12.39 3.45 27.76
CA TRP A 120 12.47 2.88 29.12
C TRP A 120 13.75 2.08 29.34
N SER A 121 14.21 1.32 28.34
CA SER A 121 15.53 0.65 28.40
C SER A 121 16.66 1.65 28.63
N LYS A 122 16.64 2.79 27.93
CA LYS A 122 17.62 3.86 28.11
C LYS A 122 17.54 4.52 29.48
N ILE A 123 16.33 4.82 29.97
CA ILE A 123 16.14 5.50 31.27
C ILE A 123 16.59 4.58 32.42
N THR A 124 16.25 3.29 32.34
CA THR A 124 16.55 2.31 33.39
C THR A 124 17.95 1.69 33.29
N GLY A 125 18.62 1.84 32.14
CA GLY A 125 19.87 1.13 31.85
C GLY A 125 19.69 -0.39 31.65
N ARG A 126 18.47 -0.86 31.37
CA ARG A 126 18.13 -2.30 31.28
C ARG A 126 17.48 -2.64 29.94
N GLU A 127 18.30 -3.07 28.97
CA GLU A 127 17.82 -3.43 27.63
C GLU A 127 17.15 -4.81 27.56
N ASP A 128 17.37 -5.66 28.57
CA ASP A 128 16.86 -7.03 28.66
C ASP A 128 15.42 -7.13 29.18
N LEU A 129 14.91 -6.07 29.82
CA LEU A 129 13.64 -6.13 30.55
C LEU A 129 12.43 -5.60 29.78
N PHE A 130 12.65 -4.83 28.72
CA PHE A 130 11.58 -4.18 27.96
C PHE A 130 11.61 -4.59 26.50
N PHE A 131 10.48 -5.02 25.96
CA PHE A 131 10.39 -5.46 24.57
C PHE A 131 9.07 -5.08 23.90
N LYS A 132 9.08 -5.09 22.57
CA LYS A 132 7.91 -4.78 21.75
C LYS A 132 6.79 -5.79 22.01
N LYS A 133 5.55 -5.30 22.12
CA LYS A 133 4.33 -6.08 22.41
C LYS A 133 4.24 -6.60 23.86
N GLN A 134 5.16 -6.25 24.75
CA GLN A 134 5.00 -6.50 26.18
C GLN A 134 3.73 -5.82 26.69
N ASN A 135 3.06 -6.39 27.70
CA ASN A 135 1.93 -5.75 28.34
C ASN A 135 2.41 -4.49 29.07
N ILE A 136 1.71 -3.36 28.90
CA ILE A 136 2.11 -2.09 29.49
C ILE A 136 2.06 -2.10 31.03
N ILE A 137 1.13 -2.82 31.64
CA ILE A 137 1.03 -2.93 33.11
C ILE A 137 2.26 -3.66 33.66
N GLU A 138 2.62 -4.77 33.03
CA GLU A 138 3.83 -5.54 33.38
C GLU A 138 5.09 -4.67 33.23
N ALA A 139 5.26 -4.02 32.08
CA ALA A 139 6.37 -3.14 31.83
C ALA A 139 6.42 -1.97 32.83
N ALA A 140 5.27 -1.39 33.17
CA ALA A 140 5.20 -0.28 34.13
C ALA A 140 5.54 -0.72 35.55
N ASN A 141 5.14 -1.93 35.97
CA ASN A 141 5.54 -2.50 37.26
C ASN A 141 7.04 -2.78 37.31
N ILE A 142 7.64 -3.27 36.22
CA ILE A 142 9.10 -3.41 36.11
C ILE A 142 9.77 -2.04 36.25
N PHE A 143 9.31 -1.03 35.51
CA PHE A 143 9.85 0.33 35.61
C PHE A 143 9.70 0.89 37.04
N LYS A 144 8.53 0.70 37.70
CA LYS A 144 8.28 1.09 39.09
C LYS A 144 9.29 0.47 40.04
N SER A 145 9.61 -0.82 39.86
CA SER A 145 10.54 -1.54 40.72
C SER A 145 11.99 -1.04 40.62
N ILE A 146 12.37 -0.47 39.47
CA ILE A 146 13.73 0.03 39.21
C ILE A 146 13.86 1.52 39.58
N MET A 147 12.90 2.34 39.16
CA MET A 147 13.00 3.81 39.23
C MET A 147 12.17 4.41 40.37
N GLY A 148 11.29 3.62 41.00
CA GLY A 148 10.34 4.09 42.00
C GLY A 148 9.04 4.65 41.40
N GLU A 149 8.03 4.79 42.27
CA GLU A 149 6.67 5.21 41.91
C GLU A 149 6.61 6.63 41.35
N GLN A 150 7.27 7.58 42.00
CA GLN A 150 7.24 8.98 41.58
C GLN A 150 7.85 9.17 40.18
N ALA A 151 8.94 8.45 39.87
CA ALA A 151 9.58 8.50 38.56
C ALA A 151 8.65 7.94 37.47
N LEU A 152 7.94 6.85 37.76
CA LEU A 152 6.96 6.29 36.85
C LEU A 152 5.81 7.27 36.59
N ILE A 153 5.23 7.88 37.62
CA ILE A 153 4.13 8.85 37.47
C ILE A 153 4.56 10.04 36.59
N ASN A 154 5.77 10.58 36.83
CA ASN A 154 6.31 11.68 36.03
C ASN A 154 6.50 11.28 34.56
N GLU A 155 7.06 10.09 34.32
CA GLU A 155 7.25 9.56 32.98
C GLU A 155 5.92 9.33 32.26
N LEU A 156 4.95 8.67 32.91
CA LEU A 156 3.63 8.40 32.35
C LEU A 156 2.87 9.69 32.03
N THR A 157 2.96 10.71 32.89
CA THR A 157 2.37 12.03 32.64
C THR A 157 3.01 12.71 31.43
N THR A 158 4.32 12.51 31.23
CA THR A 158 5.07 13.07 30.10
C THR A 158 4.69 12.41 28.77
N ILE A 159 4.57 11.08 28.75
CA ILE A 159 4.35 10.33 27.52
C ILE A 159 2.86 10.12 27.18
N PHE A 160 1.96 10.29 28.15
CA PHE A 160 0.50 10.18 28.00
C PHE A 160 -0.24 11.42 28.53
N PRO A 161 0.06 12.64 28.06
CA PRO A 161 -0.61 13.85 28.51
C PRO A 161 -2.13 13.79 28.27
N GLU A 162 -2.59 13.10 27.22
CA GLU A 162 -4.01 12.88 26.93
C GLU A 162 -4.73 11.98 27.94
N ARG A 163 -3.99 11.30 28.82
CA ARG A 163 -4.53 10.45 29.90
C ARG A 163 -4.39 11.09 31.27
N LYS A 164 -3.98 12.38 31.34
CA LYS A 164 -3.62 13.06 32.59
C LYS A 164 -4.70 12.93 33.68
N ASP A 165 -5.95 13.12 33.28
CA ASP A 165 -7.10 13.09 34.19
C ASP A 165 -7.35 11.71 34.82
N TYR A 166 -6.84 10.64 34.21
CA TYR A 166 -6.97 9.28 34.76
C TYR A 166 -5.92 8.99 35.83
N PHE A 167 -4.72 9.59 35.76
CA PHE A 167 -3.69 9.42 36.80
C PHE A 167 -4.17 9.92 38.16
N ASN A 168 -4.93 11.01 38.17
CA ASN A 168 -5.37 11.67 39.40
C ASN A 168 -6.58 10.98 40.06
N ARG A 169 -7.22 10.04 39.37
CA ARG A 169 -8.55 9.52 39.76
C ARG A 169 -8.55 8.05 40.17
N LEU A 170 -7.47 7.30 39.96
CA LEU A 170 -7.48 5.85 40.10
C LEU A 170 -6.42 5.36 41.11
N PRO A 171 -6.75 4.34 41.92
CA PRO A 171 -5.94 3.93 43.06
C PRO A 171 -4.70 3.13 42.68
N ASN A 172 -4.68 2.53 41.48
CA ASN A 172 -3.54 1.73 41.00
C ASN A 172 -3.34 1.85 39.48
N ILE A 173 -2.18 1.37 39.04
CA ILE A 173 -1.72 1.49 37.64
C ILE A 173 -2.47 0.60 36.65
N GLU A 174 -3.00 -0.53 37.11
CA GLU A 174 -3.77 -1.45 36.28
C GLU A 174 -5.09 -0.80 35.89
N ASP A 175 -5.83 -0.29 36.87
CA ASP A 175 -7.08 0.44 36.65
C ASP A 175 -6.85 1.61 35.69
N PHE A 176 -5.77 2.37 35.87
CA PHE A 176 -5.39 3.45 34.97
C PHE A 176 -5.29 2.99 33.52
N PHE A 177 -4.50 1.94 33.25
CA PHE A 177 -4.28 1.50 31.87
C PHE A 177 -5.54 0.89 31.26
N VAL A 178 -6.30 0.11 32.04
CA VAL A 178 -7.53 -0.54 31.57
C VAL A 178 -8.60 0.51 31.25
N SER A 179 -8.87 1.45 32.16
CA SER A 179 -9.90 2.47 31.98
C SER A 179 -9.57 3.45 30.85
N SER A 180 -8.29 3.78 30.67
CA SER A 180 -7.81 4.68 29.61
C SER A 180 -7.45 3.95 28.31
N SER A 181 -7.64 2.63 28.23
CA SER A 181 -7.20 1.79 27.10
C SER A 181 -7.84 2.16 25.76
N HIS A 182 -8.96 2.88 25.76
CA HIS A 182 -9.64 3.37 24.57
C HIS A 182 -8.98 4.61 23.94
N ILE A 183 -8.18 5.37 24.72
CA ILE A 183 -7.54 6.62 24.31
C ILE A 183 -6.29 6.31 23.50
N LYS A 184 -6.24 6.80 22.26
CA LYS A 184 -5.03 6.71 21.45
C LYS A 184 -4.00 7.73 21.95
N ASN A 185 -2.76 7.29 22.14
CA ASN A 185 -1.66 8.20 22.47
C ASN A 185 -1.06 8.86 21.22
N ASN A 186 -0.61 10.10 21.38
CA ASN A 186 -0.04 10.90 20.30
C ASN A 186 1.41 10.50 19.95
N GLY A 187 2.17 9.97 20.92
CA GLY A 187 3.59 9.59 20.73
C GLY A 187 3.85 8.20 20.14
N ASN A 188 2.80 7.44 19.83
CA ASN A 188 2.86 6.02 19.43
C ASN A 188 3.65 5.13 20.42
N TYR A 189 3.60 5.41 21.73
CA TYR A 189 4.31 4.68 22.78
C TYR A 189 3.69 3.32 23.10
N ILE A 190 2.37 3.20 22.94
CA ILE A 190 1.65 1.93 23.09
C ILE A 190 0.74 1.67 21.90
N SER A 191 0.51 0.39 21.64
CA SER A 191 -0.25 -0.15 20.52
C SER A 191 -1.47 -0.92 21.03
N PRO A 192 -2.54 -1.02 20.22
CA PRO A 192 -3.68 -1.85 20.55
C PRO A 192 -3.38 -3.32 20.26
N GLY A 193 -4.03 -4.23 20.99
CA GLY A 193 -3.92 -5.66 20.70
C GLY A 193 -4.58 -6.05 19.38
N PHE A 194 -5.64 -5.34 18.99
CA PHE A 194 -6.30 -5.49 17.69
C PHE A 194 -6.46 -4.14 16.99
N MET A 195 -6.29 -4.12 15.67
CA MET A 195 -6.63 -2.92 14.90
C MET A 195 -8.14 -2.79 14.83
N ALA A 196 -8.65 -1.57 15.02
CA ALA A 196 -10.03 -1.28 14.72
C ALA A 196 -10.28 -1.47 13.21
N ASN A 197 -11.39 -2.11 12.88
CA ASN A 197 -11.89 -2.31 11.52
C ASN A 197 -13.43 -2.20 11.41
N PRO A 198 -14.08 -1.17 11.98
CA PRO A 198 -15.48 -0.89 11.71
C PRO A 198 -15.65 -0.17 10.36
N PRO A 199 -16.77 -0.38 9.63
CA PRO A 199 -17.88 -1.29 9.95
C PRO A 199 -17.65 -2.73 9.48
N ASP A 200 -16.52 -3.00 8.80
CA ASP A 200 -16.19 -4.28 8.17
C ASP A 200 -16.28 -5.48 9.11
N ARG A 201 -16.00 -5.30 10.41
CA ARG A 201 -16.09 -6.36 11.42
C ARG A 201 -17.20 -6.05 12.41
N LEU A 202 -17.96 -7.08 12.77
CA LEU A 202 -19.10 -6.99 13.68
C LEU A 202 -18.70 -6.39 15.03
N ASP A 203 -17.61 -6.88 15.62
CA ASP A 203 -17.05 -6.36 16.88
C ASP A 203 -16.20 -5.10 16.70
N GLY A 204 -16.02 -4.64 15.45
CA GLY A 204 -15.21 -3.49 15.12
C GLY A 204 -13.69 -3.74 15.13
N PHE A 205 -13.21 -4.99 15.18
CA PHE A 205 -11.77 -5.28 15.24
C PHE A 205 -11.31 -6.34 14.23
N HIS A 206 -10.11 -6.14 13.68
CA HIS A 206 -9.43 -7.12 12.83
C HIS A 206 -9.30 -8.49 13.51
N ASP A 207 -9.37 -9.57 12.73
CA ASP A 207 -9.38 -10.94 13.28
C ASP A 207 -8.04 -11.39 13.88
N TYR A 208 -6.94 -10.73 13.48
CA TYR A 208 -5.59 -11.06 13.92
C TYR A 208 -5.10 -10.09 15.00
N GLY A 209 -4.79 -10.65 16.17
CA GLY A 209 -4.20 -9.92 17.29
C GLY A 209 -2.72 -9.63 17.06
N ILE A 210 -2.16 -8.74 17.87
CA ILE A 210 -0.75 -8.31 17.83
C ILE A 210 0.23 -9.49 17.93
N CYS A 211 -0.19 -10.61 18.55
CA CYS A 211 0.55 -11.86 18.62
C CYS A 211 0.82 -12.46 17.23
N CYS A 212 -0.19 -12.59 16.36
CA CYS A 212 -0.08 -13.32 15.09
C CYS A 212 -0.11 -12.43 13.84
N ARG A 213 -0.56 -11.17 13.97
CA ARG A 213 -0.83 -10.29 12.82
C ARG A 213 0.38 -10.13 11.89
N LYS A 214 1.57 -9.89 12.43
CA LYS A 214 2.77 -9.60 11.63
C LYS A 214 3.20 -10.77 10.73
N GLU A 215 2.95 -12.01 11.15
CA GLU A 215 3.43 -13.21 10.46
C GLU A 215 2.43 -13.77 9.45
N LYS A 216 1.14 -13.48 9.64
CA LYS A 216 0.05 -14.16 8.93
C LYS A 216 -0.92 -13.21 8.22
N ASP A 217 -0.72 -11.90 8.37
CA ASP A 217 -1.35 -10.86 7.54
C ASP A 217 -0.39 -10.49 6.40
N PRO A 218 -0.54 -11.07 5.18
CA PRO A 218 0.42 -10.89 4.09
C PRO A 218 0.59 -9.42 3.66
N GLY A 219 -0.42 -8.57 3.90
CA GLY A 219 -0.34 -7.13 3.64
C GLY A 219 0.56 -6.36 4.61
N ARG A 220 1.02 -6.99 5.70
CA ARG A 220 1.81 -6.35 6.77
C ARG A 220 3.13 -7.05 7.09
N HIS A 221 3.63 -7.94 6.23
CA HIS A 221 5.02 -8.40 6.35
C HIS A 221 5.96 -7.19 6.37
N ASP A 222 6.99 -7.21 7.23
CA ASP A 222 7.92 -6.08 7.39
C ASP A 222 8.57 -5.67 6.05
N ASP A 223 8.77 -6.63 5.14
CA ASP A 223 9.29 -6.40 3.80
C ASP A 223 8.31 -5.60 2.92
N ASN A 224 7.00 -5.83 3.08
CA ASN A 224 5.94 -5.05 2.45
C ASN A 224 5.75 -3.69 3.14
N MET A 225 5.99 -3.61 4.46
CA MET A 225 5.88 -2.37 5.24
C MET A 225 7.07 -1.41 5.02
N ARG A 226 8.24 -1.91 4.62
CA ARG A 226 9.43 -1.08 4.32
C ARG A 226 9.32 -0.28 3.02
N LEU A 227 8.27 -0.51 2.24
CA LEU A 227 7.98 0.20 0.99
C LEU A 227 6.92 1.30 1.16
N TYR A 228 6.45 1.60 2.37
CA TYR A 228 5.39 2.62 2.52
C TYR A 228 5.81 4.03 2.07
N ASN A 229 7.11 4.28 1.88
CA ASN A 229 7.62 5.53 1.33
C ASN A 229 7.86 5.47 -0.18
N HIS A 230 7.62 4.32 -0.82
CA HIS A 230 7.87 4.09 -2.23
C HIS A 230 6.60 3.61 -2.92
N ASP A 231 6.19 4.28 -4.00
CA ASP A 231 5.01 3.87 -4.72
C ASP A 231 5.27 2.59 -5.54
N ARG A 232 4.99 1.45 -4.91
CA ARG A 232 5.17 0.12 -5.54
C ARG A 232 4.48 -0.01 -6.89
N ARG A 233 3.44 0.81 -7.16
CA ARG A 233 2.71 0.77 -8.43
C ARG A 233 3.61 1.06 -9.62
N ALA A 234 4.62 1.91 -9.46
CA ALA A 234 5.60 2.19 -10.52
C ALA A 234 6.28 0.89 -11.00
N PHE A 235 6.63 0.00 -10.08
CA PHE A 235 7.30 -1.27 -10.37
C PHE A 235 6.33 -2.37 -10.78
N MET A 236 5.14 -2.44 -10.16
CA MET A 236 4.08 -3.38 -10.54
C MET A 236 3.66 -3.20 -12.00
N TRP A 237 3.58 -1.95 -12.44
CA TRP A 237 3.17 -1.59 -13.80
C TRP A 237 4.34 -1.32 -14.73
N TRP A 238 5.59 -1.56 -14.29
CA TRP A 238 6.78 -1.38 -15.13
C TRP A 238 6.79 -0.01 -15.84
N SER A 239 6.45 1.03 -15.08
CA SER A 239 6.29 2.39 -15.57
C SER A 239 7.65 3.05 -15.79
N GLU A 240 7.77 3.84 -16.88
CA GLU A 240 8.88 4.79 -17.01
C GLU A 240 8.75 5.94 -15.99
N GLY A 241 9.79 6.76 -15.87
CA GLY A 241 9.83 7.94 -15.01
C GLY A 241 10.80 7.79 -13.84
N ASP A 242 11.14 8.92 -13.22
CA ASP A 242 12.00 8.93 -12.04
C ASP A 242 11.18 8.66 -10.78
N TRP A 243 11.07 7.37 -10.45
CA TRP A 243 10.35 6.91 -9.28
C TRP A 243 10.93 7.46 -7.98
N ALA A 244 12.24 7.70 -7.88
CA ALA A 244 12.86 8.22 -6.67
C ALA A 244 12.52 9.71 -6.46
N LEU A 245 12.46 10.48 -7.54
CA LEU A 245 12.00 11.87 -7.55
C LEU A 245 10.52 11.99 -7.20
N ALA A 246 9.67 11.16 -7.80
CA ALA A 246 8.24 11.13 -7.51
C ALA A 246 7.98 10.74 -6.03
N ASP A 247 8.65 9.70 -5.53
CA ASP A 247 8.57 9.28 -4.13
C ASP A 247 9.05 10.39 -3.18
N ALA A 248 10.15 11.07 -3.52
CA ALA A 248 10.67 12.16 -2.72
C ALA A 248 9.64 13.30 -2.59
N LEU A 249 8.94 13.65 -3.66
CA LEU A 249 7.87 14.66 -3.63
C LEU A 249 6.66 14.17 -2.84
N TYR A 250 6.21 12.93 -3.09
CA TYR A 250 5.09 12.31 -2.38
C TYR A 250 5.28 12.37 -0.86
N ASN A 251 6.50 12.07 -0.39
CA ASN A 251 6.84 12.07 1.03
C ASN A 251 6.94 13.47 1.66
N LYS A 252 6.89 14.54 0.87
CA LYS A 252 6.91 15.94 1.36
C LYS A 252 5.53 16.53 1.59
N ALA A 253 4.45 15.83 1.24
CA ALA A 253 3.09 16.25 1.50
C ALA A 253 2.88 16.70 2.96
N GLY A 254 2.45 17.96 3.12
CA GLY A 254 2.14 18.61 4.38
C GLY A 254 0.66 18.97 4.51
N ALA A 255 0.33 19.88 5.42
CA ALA A 255 -1.01 20.42 5.54
C ALA A 255 -1.37 21.23 4.29
N GLY A 256 -2.63 21.15 3.87
CA GLY A 256 -3.08 21.82 2.65
C GLY A 256 -4.56 21.66 2.39
N LYS A 257 -4.99 22.10 1.23
CA LYS A 257 -6.40 22.09 0.80
C LYS A 257 -6.60 21.04 -0.28
N CYS A 258 -7.68 20.27 -0.18
CA CYS A 258 -8.03 19.28 -1.19
C CYS A 258 -8.30 19.95 -2.54
N ALA A 259 -7.54 19.59 -3.58
CA ALA A 259 -7.69 20.10 -4.95
C ALA A 259 -8.90 19.52 -5.71
N ASP A 260 -9.74 18.74 -5.04
CA ASP A 260 -11.04 18.32 -5.59
C ASP A 260 -12.00 19.53 -5.52
N PRO A 261 -12.55 20.02 -6.64
CA PRO A 261 -13.44 21.17 -6.68
C PRO A 261 -14.67 21.02 -5.77
N ASP A 262 -15.17 19.79 -5.60
CA ASP A 262 -16.38 19.51 -4.82
C ASP A 262 -16.10 19.32 -3.33
N CYS A 263 -14.82 19.18 -2.95
CA CYS A 263 -14.43 18.97 -1.55
C CYS A 263 -13.79 20.19 -0.93
N GLN A 264 -12.69 20.70 -1.51
CA GLN A 264 -11.98 21.90 -1.04
C GLN A 264 -11.64 21.93 0.47
N LYS A 265 -11.63 20.77 1.14
CA LYS A 265 -11.42 20.65 2.58
C LYS A 265 -9.96 20.88 2.97
N GLU A 266 -9.74 21.64 4.03
CA GLU A 266 -8.43 21.75 4.69
C GLU A 266 -8.11 20.48 5.48
N VAL A 267 -6.89 19.98 5.32
CA VAL A 267 -6.41 18.76 5.97
C VAL A 267 -5.00 18.96 6.51
N GLU A 268 -4.72 18.35 7.66
CA GLU A 268 -3.38 18.35 8.27
C GLU A 268 -2.31 17.68 7.39
N LYS A 269 -2.74 16.79 6.50
CA LYS A 269 -1.88 16.17 5.50
C LYS A 269 -2.66 15.85 4.22
N ILE A 270 -2.26 16.46 3.11
CA ILE A 270 -2.74 16.06 1.79
C ILE A 270 -2.23 14.67 1.42
N SER A 271 -3.02 13.95 0.63
CA SER A 271 -2.75 12.64 0.06
C SER A 271 -2.49 12.84 -1.43
N PRO A 272 -1.21 12.88 -1.87
CA PRO A 272 -0.89 13.03 -3.28
C PRO A 272 -1.52 11.91 -4.09
N ASP A 273 -2.18 12.25 -5.19
CA ASP A 273 -2.74 11.30 -6.14
C ASP A 273 -2.13 11.49 -7.51
N HIS A 274 -2.00 10.40 -8.27
CA HIS A 274 -1.52 10.48 -9.64
C HIS A 274 -2.56 11.12 -10.54
N VAL A 275 -2.15 12.10 -11.35
CA VAL A 275 -3.04 12.71 -12.33
C VAL A 275 -3.34 11.71 -13.45
N GLY A 276 -2.30 11.13 -14.04
CA GLY A 276 -2.40 10.00 -14.97
C GLY A 276 -2.30 8.66 -14.24
N PRO A 277 -3.28 7.75 -14.33
CA PRO A 277 -3.21 6.46 -13.67
C PRO A 277 -2.08 5.58 -14.21
N ILE A 278 -1.13 5.17 -13.37
CA ILE A 278 0.01 4.30 -13.77
C ILE A 278 -0.48 3.00 -14.43
N SER A 279 -1.63 2.46 -14.01
CA SER A 279 -2.23 1.26 -14.62
C SER A 279 -2.59 1.43 -16.10
N CYS A 280 -2.60 2.65 -16.61
CA CYS A 280 -2.82 2.98 -18.03
C CYS A 280 -1.49 3.27 -18.76
N GLY A 281 -0.33 3.04 -18.12
CA GLY A 281 0.99 3.28 -18.73
C GLY A 281 1.50 4.72 -18.63
N PHE A 282 0.89 5.58 -17.82
CA PHE A 282 1.47 6.89 -17.51
C PHE A 282 2.74 6.74 -16.66
N LYS A 283 3.70 7.63 -16.88
CA LYS A 283 5.00 7.64 -16.17
C LYS A 283 4.82 7.95 -14.68
N GLN A 284 5.75 7.44 -13.87
CA GLN A 284 5.94 7.85 -12.48
C GLN A 284 6.71 9.17 -12.46
N ILE A 285 5.98 10.28 -12.51
CA ILE A 285 6.51 11.65 -12.54
C ILE A 285 6.25 12.39 -11.21
N PRO A 286 7.05 13.41 -10.85
CA PRO A 286 6.80 14.25 -9.68
C PRO A 286 5.67 15.25 -9.92
N PHE A 287 4.50 14.76 -10.33
CA PHE A 287 3.32 15.56 -10.60
C PHE A 287 2.09 14.87 -10.02
N PHE A 288 1.59 15.45 -8.92
CA PHE A 288 0.51 14.88 -8.14
C PHE A 288 -0.59 15.90 -7.89
N LYS A 289 -1.82 15.41 -7.78
CA LYS A 289 -2.94 16.20 -7.30
C LYS A 289 -3.00 16.15 -5.77
N PRO A 290 -3.00 17.28 -5.06
CA PRO A 290 -3.05 17.30 -3.60
C PRO A 290 -4.49 17.08 -3.12
N LEU A 291 -4.88 15.83 -2.86
CA LEU A 291 -6.25 15.48 -2.44
C LEU A 291 -6.35 15.22 -0.93
N CYS A 292 -7.55 15.25 -0.35
CA CYS A 292 -7.77 14.65 0.97
C CYS A 292 -7.86 13.11 0.85
N ALA A 293 -7.65 12.40 1.96
CA ALA A 293 -7.64 10.93 1.96
C ALA A 293 -8.96 10.31 1.44
N SER A 294 -10.11 10.92 1.73
CA SER A 294 -11.41 10.44 1.24
C SER A 294 -11.56 10.62 -0.26
N CYS A 295 -11.21 11.79 -0.81
CA CYS A 295 -11.29 12.06 -2.25
C CYS A 295 -10.30 11.19 -3.04
N ASN A 296 -9.06 11.04 -2.55
CA ASN A 296 -8.07 10.15 -3.16
C ASN A 296 -8.61 8.71 -3.23
N SER A 297 -9.13 8.20 -2.10
CA SER A 297 -9.74 6.86 -2.07
C SER A 297 -10.97 6.73 -2.97
N ALA A 298 -11.78 7.78 -3.12
CA ALA A 298 -12.99 7.77 -3.94
C ALA A 298 -12.69 7.86 -5.45
N LYS A 299 -11.65 8.60 -5.85
CA LYS A 299 -11.23 8.74 -7.25
C LYS A 299 -10.85 7.39 -7.86
N ASN A 300 -10.16 6.54 -7.09
CA ASN A 300 -9.76 5.19 -7.49
C ASN A 300 -9.05 5.22 -8.86
N ARG A 301 -9.67 4.69 -9.93
CA ARG A 301 -9.11 4.67 -11.29
C ARG A 301 -9.75 5.68 -12.25
N ARG A 302 -10.56 6.61 -11.75
CA ARG A 302 -11.26 7.59 -12.57
C ARG A 302 -10.24 8.50 -13.23
N PHE A 303 -10.27 8.54 -14.56
CA PHE A 303 -9.47 9.42 -15.39
C PHE A 303 -10.44 10.37 -16.08
N SER A 304 -10.45 11.63 -15.65
CA SER A 304 -11.38 12.65 -16.13
C SER A 304 -10.78 13.45 -17.29
N TYR A 305 -11.61 14.21 -17.99
CA TYR A 305 -11.15 15.19 -18.97
C TYR A 305 -10.30 16.30 -18.32
N GLN A 306 -10.58 16.62 -17.05
CA GLN A 306 -9.76 17.57 -16.30
C GLN A 306 -8.34 17.04 -16.07
N ASP A 307 -8.19 15.75 -15.76
CA ASP A 307 -6.87 15.12 -15.61
C ASP A 307 -6.10 15.17 -16.95
N VAL A 308 -6.75 14.94 -18.09
CA VAL A 308 -6.14 15.08 -19.42
C VAL A 308 -5.60 16.49 -19.66
N LYS A 309 -6.40 17.53 -19.33
CA LYS A 309 -5.97 18.93 -19.45
C LYS A 309 -4.77 19.26 -18.55
N GLU A 310 -4.74 18.74 -17.33
CA GLU A 310 -3.61 18.90 -16.39
C GLU A 310 -2.34 18.24 -16.94
N LEU A 311 -2.45 17.02 -17.49
CA LEU A 311 -1.33 16.32 -18.12
C LEU A 311 -0.79 17.06 -19.35
N LEU A 312 -1.65 17.58 -20.22
CA LEU A 312 -1.22 18.37 -21.39
C LEU A 312 -0.46 19.65 -20.98
N LYS A 313 -0.89 20.31 -19.90
CA LYS A 313 -0.15 21.46 -19.34
C LYS A 313 1.24 21.04 -18.86
N TYR A 314 1.33 19.88 -18.19
CA TYR A 314 2.61 19.34 -17.74
C TYR A 314 3.54 18.99 -18.91
N GLU A 315 3.03 18.35 -19.97
CA GLU A 315 3.81 18.07 -21.19
C GLU A 315 4.32 19.36 -21.83
N ASN A 316 3.47 20.38 -21.97
CA ASN A 316 3.86 21.66 -22.55
C ASN A 316 4.92 22.39 -21.71
N TYR A 317 4.85 22.29 -20.38
CA TYR A 317 5.81 22.92 -19.47
C TYR A 317 7.16 22.21 -19.47
N THR A 318 7.16 20.87 -19.52
CA THR A 318 8.38 20.06 -19.41
C THR A 318 9.03 19.74 -20.75
N GLY A 319 8.28 19.81 -21.85
CA GLY A 319 8.72 19.32 -23.17
C GLY A 319 8.75 17.79 -23.29
N ASP A 320 8.30 17.06 -22.25
CA ASP A 320 8.34 15.61 -22.18
C ASP A 320 6.94 14.99 -22.14
N SER A 321 6.76 13.86 -22.82
CA SER A 321 5.49 13.12 -22.74
C SER A 321 5.26 12.56 -21.34
N VAL A 322 4.01 12.65 -20.85
CA VAL A 322 3.57 12.01 -19.59
C VAL A 322 3.36 10.50 -19.74
N ALA A 323 3.29 9.99 -20.97
CA ALA A 323 3.07 8.59 -21.27
C ALA A 323 4.38 7.82 -21.39
N SER A 324 4.44 6.65 -20.75
CA SER A 324 5.58 5.73 -20.89
C SER A 324 5.66 5.24 -22.34
N TRP A 325 6.87 4.93 -22.81
CA TRP A 325 7.13 4.61 -24.22
C TRP A 325 6.17 3.58 -24.83
N GLN A 326 5.76 2.56 -24.07
CA GLN A 326 4.90 1.48 -24.55
C GLN A 326 3.46 1.90 -24.87
N VAL A 327 2.97 3.02 -24.32
CA VAL A 327 1.63 3.57 -24.60
C VAL A 327 1.70 4.95 -25.25
N ARG A 328 2.91 5.50 -25.45
CA ARG A 328 3.13 6.88 -25.88
C ARG A 328 2.50 7.17 -27.23
N ALA A 329 2.71 6.31 -28.23
CA ALA A 329 2.15 6.52 -29.55
C ALA A 329 0.61 6.63 -29.53
N LEU A 330 -0.06 5.78 -28.73
CA LEU A 330 -1.52 5.85 -28.55
C LEU A 330 -1.93 7.17 -27.86
N TRP A 331 -1.26 7.53 -26.76
CA TRP A 331 -1.53 8.79 -26.06
C TRP A 331 -1.34 10.00 -26.98
N ASP A 332 -0.20 10.13 -27.64
CA ASP A 332 0.14 11.29 -28.46
C ASP A 332 -0.79 11.45 -29.67
N ASN A 333 -1.26 10.34 -30.25
CA ASN A 333 -2.24 10.38 -31.35
C ASN A 333 -3.68 10.71 -30.89
N CYS A 334 -4.00 10.56 -29.61
CA CYS A 334 -5.39 10.65 -29.12
C CYS A 334 -5.62 11.78 -28.10
N LYS A 335 -4.60 12.29 -27.41
CA LYS A 335 -4.73 13.23 -26.29
C LYS A 335 -5.48 14.53 -26.64
N HIS A 336 -5.39 14.98 -27.89
CA HIS A 336 -6.10 16.17 -28.39
C HIS A 336 -7.49 15.88 -28.96
N LEU A 337 -7.86 14.61 -29.09
CA LEU A 337 -9.19 14.17 -29.54
C LEU A 337 -10.19 14.10 -28.39
N VAL A 338 -9.71 14.01 -27.15
CA VAL A 338 -10.53 13.93 -25.93
C VAL A 338 -11.24 15.27 -25.68
N LYS A 339 -12.58 15.25 -25.62
CA LYS A 339 -13.41 16.46 -25.39
C LYS A 339 -14.21 16.40 -24.08
N ASN A 340 -14.39 15.21 -23.51
CA ASN A 340 -15.23 14.97 -22.33
C ASN A 340 -14.75 13.74 -21.53
N ASP A 341 -15.44 13.46 -20.42
CA ASP A 341 -15.10 12.34 -19.52
C ASP A 341 -15.30 10.96 -20.16
N ASP A 342 -16.23 10.81 -21.11
CA ASP A 342 -16.45 9.55 -21.83
C ASP A 342 -15.30 9.24 -22.78
N ASP A 343 -14.80 10.24 -23.51
CA ASP A 343 -13.61 10.12 -24.36
C ASP A 343 -12.38 9.77 -23.51
N SER A 344 -12.23 10.42 -22.33
CA SER A 344 -11.12 10.15 -21.40
C SER A 344 -11.19 8.72 -20.85
N LYS A 345 -12.40 8.25 -20.54
CA LYS A 345 -12.66 6.88 -20.11
C LYS A 345 -12.38 5.87 -21.22
N LEU A 346 -12.73 6.17 -22.48
CA LEU A 346 -12.40 5.32 -23.61
C LEU A 346 -10.87 5.22 -23.78
N LEU A 347 -10.18 6.37 -23.87
CA LEU A 347 -8.73 6.43 -24.03
C LEU A 347 -8.00 5.67 -22.92
N SER A 348 -8.38 5.89 -21.65
CA SER A 348 -7.77 5.16 -20.53
C SER A 348 -8.00 3.64 -20.58
N ASN A 349 -9.15 3.17 -21.08
CA ASN A 349 -9.37 1.73 -21.25
C ASN A 349 -8.57 1.15 -22.41
N LEU A 350 -8.38 1.88 -23.51
CA LEU A 350 -7.51 1.50 -24.63
C LEU A 350 -6.04 1.41 -24.16
N MET A 351 -5.55 2.46 -23.50
CA MET A 351 -4.20 2.50 -22.94
C MET A 351 -3.98 1.38 -21.90
N ARG A 352 -4.96 1.09 -21.04
CA ARG A 352 -4.87 -0.04 -20.10
C ARG A 352 -4.76 -1.39 -20.82
N SER A 353 -5.45 -1.55 -21.94
CA SER A 353 -5.42 -2.80 -22.70
C SER A 353 -4.07 -2.97 -23.41
N LEU A 354 -3.46 -1.88 -23.89
CA LEU A 354 -2.08 -1.87 -24.39
C LEU A 354 -1.06 -2.11 -23.28
N GLN A 355 -1.27 -1.54 -22.09
CA GLN A 355 -0.45 -1.77 -20.91
C GLN A 355 -0.51 -3.24 -20.43
N ASP A 356 -1.66 -3.91 -20.53
CA ASP A 356 -1.76 -5.37 -20.29
C ASP A 356 -0.90 -6.15 -21.29
N TYR A 357 -1.01 -5.84 -22.58
CA TYR A 357 -0.20 -6.48 -23.61
C TYR A 357 1.30 -6.30 -23.32
N TYR A 358 1.72 -5.09 -22.93
CA TYR A 358 3.07 -4.81 -22.48
C TYR A 358 3.55 -5.71 -21.35
N LEU A 359 2.76 -5.85 -20.27
CA LEU A 359 3.14 -6.72 -19.16
C LEU A 359 3.24 -8.20 -19.58
N ARG A 360 2.37 -8.68 -20.47
CA ARG A 360 2.46 -10.04 -21.02
C ARG A 360 3.71 -10.22 -21.90
N SER A 361 4.04 -9.23 -22.73
CA SER A 361 5.27 -9.20 -23.52
C SER A 361 6.52 -9.26 -22.63
N LEU A 362 6.57 -8.46 -21.56
CA LEU A 362 7.66 -8.52 -20.59
C LEU A 362 7.78 -9.89 -19.93
N TYR A 363 6.66 -10.50 -19.52
CA TYR A 363 6.67 -11.83 -18.90
C TYR A 363 7.20 -12.91 -19.87
N LYS A 364 6.88 -12.80 -21.16
CA LYS A 364 7.36 -13.72 -22.19
C LYS A 364 8.87 -13.56 -22.42
N LEU A 365 9.39 -12.33 -22.46
CA LEU A 365 10.85 -12.09 -22.47
C LEU A 365 11.53 -12.64 -21.20
N PHE A 366 10.92 -12.41 -20.03
CA PHE A 366 11.42 -12.96 -18.77
C PHE A 366 11.51 -14.48 -18.82
N SER A 367 10.45 -15.14 -19.30
CA SER A 367 10.38 -16.60 -19.45
C SER A 367 11.42 -17.15 -20.44
N ASN A 368 11.89 -16.33 -21.38
CA ASN A 368 12.94 -16.67 -22.34
C ASN A 368 14.35 -16.30 -21.88
N GLY A 369 14.57 -15.97 -20.59
CA GLY A 369 15.92 -15.77 -20.05
C GLY A 369 16.42 -14.32 -20.02
N PHE A 370 15.61 -13.34 -20.43
CA PHE A 370 16.07 -11.96 -20.60
C PHE A 370 15.96 -11.08 -19.35
N ALA A 371 15.94 -11.65 -18.13
CA ALA A 371 15.76 -10.86 -16.91
C ALA A 371 16.83 -9.77 -16.71
N HIS A 372 18.06 -10.06 -17.10
CA HIS A 372 19.21 -9.14 -17.03
C HIS A 372 19.04 -7.89 -17.90
N LEU A 373 18.35 -7.99 -19.05
CA LEU A 373 18.00 -6.82 -19.87
C LEU A 373 16.77 -6.11 -19.31
N LEU A 374 15.78 -6.89 -18.86
CA LEU A 374 14.53 -6.31 -18.35
C LEU A 374 14.75 -5.45 -17.10
N SER A 375 15.72 -5.76 -16.25
CA SER A 375 16.01 -4.98 -15.04
C SER A 375 16.38 -3.52 -15.34
N TYR A 376 16.87 -3.21 -16.54
CA TYR A 376 17.16 -1.83 -16.95
C TYR A 376 15.91 -0.97 -17.15
N PHE A 377 14.75 -1.56 -17.46
CA PHE A 377 13.50 -0.80 -17.54
C PHE A 377 13.09 -0.21 -16.18
N LEU A 378 13.58 -0.77 -15.08
CA LEU A 378 13.23 -0.38 -13.71
C LEU A 378 14.10 0.74 -13.14
N THR A 379 15.17 1.13 -13.86
CA THR A 379 16.13 2.15 -13.45
C THR A 379 16.57 2.04 -11.98
N PRO A 380 17.05 0.87 -11.52
CA PRO A 380 17.41 0.64 -10.12
C PRO A 380 18.45 1.63 -9.58
N GLU A 381 19.25 2.24 -10.46
CA GLU A 381 20.22 3.28 -10.14
C GLU A 381 19.62 4.52 -9.46
N TYR A 382 18.32 4.81 -9.69
CA TYR A 382 17.64 5.93 -9.03
C TYR A 382 17.60 5.78 -7.50
N ALA A 383 17.71 4.56 -6.98
CA ALA A 383 17.82 4.30 -5.54
C ALA A 383 19.02 4.98 -4.90
N HIS A 384 20.07 5.25 -5.67
CA HIS A 384 21.29 5.88 -5.18
C HIS A 384 21.23 7.39 -5.16
N TYR A 385 20.13 8.05 -5.55
CA TYR A 385 20.04 9.50 -5.52
C TYR A 385 19.23 9.98 -4.32
N LYS A 386 19.80 10.95 -3.61
CA LYS A 386 19.07 11.79 -2.67
C LYS A 386 18.49 12.98 -3.43
N ILE A 387 17.20 13.22 -3.26
CA ILE A 387 16.48 14.32 -3.89
C ILE A 387 16.23 15.44 -2.88
N THR A 388 16.45 16.68 -3.32
CA THR A 388 16.07 17.89 -2.59
C THR A 388 15.33 18.83 -3.51
N PHE A 389 14.32 19.53 -2.98
CA PHE A 389 13.53 20.49 -3.73
C PHE A 389 13.83 21.92 -3.25
N GLU A 390 13.85 22.84 -4.20
CA GLU A 390 13.91 24.29 -4.00
C GLU A 390 12.53 24.90 -4.31
N GLY A 391 12.10 25.87 -3.51
CA GLY A 391 10.78 26.49 -3.66
C GLY A 391 9.60 25.55 -3.42
N LEU A 392 9.78 24.43 -2.73
CA LEU A 392 8.72 23.44 -2.54
C LEU A 392 7.61 23.96 -1.62
N ASN A 393 6.41 24.07 -2.17
CA ASN A 393 5.19 24.24 -1.40
C ASN A 393 4.61 22.87 -1.02
N THR A 394 4.75 22.48 0.24
CA THR A 394 4.25 21.18 0.73
C THR A 394 2.73 21.03 0.74
N SER A 395 1.98 22.13 0.58
CA SER A 395 0.50 22.14 0.54
C SER A 395 -0.07 21.95 -0.87
N THR A 396 0.68 22.33 -1.91
CA THR A 396 0.28 22.19 -3.32
C THR A 396 1.13 21.17 -4.08
N LEU A 397 2.29 20.79 -3.53
CA LEU A 397 3.33 19.94 -4.13
C LEU A 397 4.04 20.59 -5.33
N GLU A 398 3.87 21.89 -5.52
CA GLU A 398 4.59 22.65 -6.54
C GLU A 398 6.00 23.00 -6.03
N TYR A 399 6.96 23.01 -6.94
CA TYR A 399 8.34 23.35 -6.66
C TYR A 399 8.95 24.07 -7.87
N GLU A 400 9.99 24.87 -7.63
CA GLU A 400 10.68 25.57 -8.71
C GLU A 400 11.72 24.66 -9.38
N ARG A 401 12.53 23.99 -8.55
CA ARG A 401 13.64 23.13 -9.00
C ARG A 401 13.84 21.96 -8.06
N TYR A 402 14.54 20.94 -8.54
CA TYR A 402 15.04 19.85 -7.71
C TYR A 402 16.50 19.57 -8.04
N TYR A 403 17.20 18.97 -7.07
CA TYR A 403 18.59 18.56 -7.19
C TYR A 403 18.71 17.09 -6.84
N LYS A 404 19.58 16.38 -7.57
CA LYS A 404 19.94 14.99 -7.30
C LYS A 404 21.38 14.92 -6.81
N THR A 405 21.59 14.30 -5.66
CA THR A 405 22.93 14.02 -5.14
C THR A 405 23.14 12.52 -5.08
N PHE A 406 24.16 12.02 -5.78
CA PHE A 406 24.51 10.61 -5.74
C PHE A 406 25.02 10.23 -4.33
N LYS A 407 24.44 9.16 -3.77
CA LYS A 407 24.74 8.62 -2.45
C LYS A 407 24.50 7.11 -2.43
N LYS A 408 25.51 6.36 -2.88
CA LYS A 408 25.52 4.89 -2.77
C LYS A 408 25.87 4.46 -1.33
N THR A 409 25.01 3.63 -0.76
CA THR A 409 25.16 3.03 0.59
C THR A 409 24.61 1.62 0.55
N LYS A 410 24.92 0.79 1.56
CA LYS A 410 24.31 -0.54 1.70
C LYS A 410 22.77 -0.50 1.67
N SER A 411 22.17 0.55 2.24
CA SER A 411 20.71 0.71 2.24
C SER A 411 20.15 1.04 0.87
N THR A 412 20.84 1.88 0.08
CA THR A 412 20.38 2.24 -1.27
C THR A 412 20.62 1.12 -2.28
N SER A 413 21.71 0.35 -2.15
CA SER A 413 21.89 -0.90 -2.92
C SER A 413 20.83 -1.94 -2.58
N SER A 414 20.48 -2.10 -1.31
CA SER A 414 19.39 -3.00 -0.92
C SER A 414 18.03 -2.55 -1.46
N LEU A 415 17.77 -1.25 -1.57
CA LEU A 415 16.55 -0.72 -2.18
C LEU A 415 16.51 -1.00 -3.69
N ALA A 416 17.60 -0.76 -4.41
CA ALA A 416 17.73 -1.06 -5.84
C ALA A 416 17.39 -2.53 -6.14
N ALA A 417 18.01 -3.45 -5.39
CA ALA A 417 17.77 -4.88 -5.55
C ALA A 417 16.32 -5.29 -5.22
N ARG A 418 15.75 -4.70 -4.16
CA ARG A 418 14.36 -4.95 -3.75
C ARG A 418 13.36 -4.53 -4.82
N ILE A 419 13.57 -3.38 -5.44
CA ILE A 419 12.70 -2.86 -6.52
C ILE A 419 12.66 -3.83 -7.69
N VAL A 420 13.84 -4.30 -8.10
CA VAL A 420 13.96 -5.33 -9.14
C VAL A 420 13.16 -6.57 -8.75
N ARG A 421 13.40 -7.13 -7.56
CA ARG A 421 12.67 -8.33 -7.11
C ARG A 421 11.16 -8.14 -7.17
N ILE A 422 10.65 -7.03 -6.60
CA ILE A 422 9.21 -6.76 -6.54
C ILE A 422 8.61 -6.66 -7.94
N ALA A 423 9.28 -5.98 -8.87
CA ALA A 423 8.78 -5.84 -10.23
C ALA A 423 8.59 -7.21 -10.91
N PHE A 424 9.55 -8.12 -10.76
CA PHE A 424 9.47 -9.48 -11.31
C PHE A 424 8.45 -10.36 -10.58
N GLU A 425 8.39 -10.32 -9.26
CA GLU A 425 7.37 -11.05 -8.47
C GLU A 425 5.96 -10.59 -8.85
N GLU A 426 5.74 -9.28 -8.98
CA GLU A 426 4.46 -8.71 -9.38
C GLU A 426 4.13 -9.01 -10.84
N LEU A 427 5.13 -9.09 -11.72
CA LEU A 427 4.95 -9.53 -13.11
C LEU A 427 4.47 -10.99 -13.19
N GLU A 428 5.05 -11.89 -12.40
CA GLU A 428 4.61 -13.29 -12.30
C GLU A 428 3.18 -13.38 -11.71
N ILE A 429 2.90 -12.64 -10.63
CA ILE A 429 1.57 -12.57 -10.02
C ILE A 429 0.54 -12.03 -11.02
N TYR A 430 0.89 -10.98 -11.77
CA TYR A 430 0.01 -10.39 -12.78
C TYR A 430 -0.33 -11.44 -13.84
N ASN A 431 0.69 -12.13 -14.38
CA ASN A 431 0.49 -13.11 -15.43
C ASN A 431 -0.21 -14.41 -14.97
N SER A 432 -0.17 -14.73 -13.67
CA SER A 432 -0.89 -15.87 -13.09
C SER A 432 -2.42 -15.72 -13.06
N LYS A 433 -2.94 -14.49 -13.19
CA LYS A 433 -4.39 -14.21 -13.17
C LYS A 433 -5.01 -14.45 -14.54
N ASP A 434 -6.24 -14.97 -14.57
CA ASP A 434 -6.98 -15.15 -15.81
C ASP A 434 -7.20 -13.81 -16.54
N ILE A 435 -6.98 -13.80 -17.85
CA ILE A 435 -7.13 -12.59 -18.68
C ILE A 435 -8.59 -12.10 -18.73
N ASN A 436 -9.56 -13.02 -18.66
CA ASN A 436 -10.98 -12.71 -18.68
C ASN A 436 -11.44 -11.94 -17.44
N GLU A 437 -10.72 -12.09 -16.32
CA GLU A 437 -11.01 -11.35 -15.08
C GLU A 437 -10.55 -9.88 -15.14
N ARG A 438 -9.73 -9.50 -16.13
CA ARG A 438 -9.07 -8.18 -16.19
C ARG A 438 -9.93 -7.05 -16.78
N LYS A 439 -11.15 -7.36 -17.28
CA LYS A 439 -12.11 -6.40 -17.84
C LYS A 439 -11.46 -5.42 -18.85
N LEU A 440 -10.75 -5.96 -19.84
CA LEU A 440 -10.02 -5.20 -20.86
C LEU A 440 -10.86 -5.04 -22.13
N ILE A 441 -10.49 -4.06 -22.97
CA ILE A 441 -10.95 -4.02 -24.36
C ILE A 441 -10.21 -5.14 -25.10
N LYS A 442 -10.95 -5.96 -25.86
CA LYS A 442 -10.38 -7.08 -26.60
C LYS A 442 -9.90 -6.58 -27.97
N PHE A 443 -8.63 -6.78 -28.25
CA PHE A 443 -8.05 -6.56 -29.56
C PHE A 443 -7.78 -7.91 -30.24
N ASP A 444 -7.79 -7.96 -31.56
CA ASP A 444 -7.14 -9.06 -32.28
C ASP A 444 -5.63 -8.81 -32.25
N THR A 445 -4.92 -9.59 -31.43
CA THR A 445 -3.48 -9.45 -31.22
C THR A 445 -2.66 -10.42 -32.08
N SER A 446 -3.27 -11.14 -33.02
CA SER A 446 -2.60 -12.23 -33.75
C SER A 446 -1.37 -11.75 -34.52
N SER A 447 -1.47 -10.60 -35.20
CA SER A 447 -0.33 -9.98 -35.88
C SER A 447 0.72 -9.48 -34.89
N TRP A 448 0.28 -8.86 -33.79
CA TRP A 448 1.17 -8.31 -32.76
C TRP A 448 1.99 -9.41 -32.10
N GLU A 449 1.39 -10.55 -31.80
CA GLU A 449 2.07 -11.70 -31.20
C GLU A 449 3.11 -12.28 -32.17
N LYS A 450 2.79 -12.36 -33.48
CA LYS A 450 3.74 -12.82 -34.50
C LYS A 450 4.96 -11.91 -34.61
N ASP A 451 4.74 -10.60 -34.65
CA ASP A 451 5.85 -9.62 -34.69
C ASP A 451 6.69 -9.69 -33.41
N PHE A 452 6.04 -9.91 -32.26
CA PHE A 452 6.73 -10.07 -30.98
C PHE A 452 7.57 -11.35 -30.91
N GLU A 453 7.12 -12.46 -31.50
CA GLU A 453 7.92 -13.68 -31.61
C GLU A 453 9.17 -13.47 -32.46
N ASN A 454 9.10 -12.65 -33.51
CA ASN A 454 10.27 -12.28 -34.30
C ASN A 454 11.29 -11.50 -33.45
N ILE A 455 10.81 -10.61 -32.56
CA ILE A 455 11.67 -9.89 -31.61
C ILE A 455 12.34 -10.87 -30.64
N ILE A 456 11.61 -11.84 -30.08
CA ILE A 456 12.19 -12.87 -29.20
C ILE A 456 13.23 -13.71 -29.96
N SER A 457 12.93 -14.13 -31.18
CA SER A 457 13.86 -14.89 -32.02
C SER A 457 15.12 -14.08 -32.32
N TYR A 458 14.98 -12.78 -32.62
CA TYR A 458 16.12 -11.89 -32.81
C TYR A 458 16.93 -11.75 -31.54
N ALA A 459 16.27 -11.50 -30.40
CA ALA A 459 16.92 -11.33 -29.10
C ALA A 459 17.72 -12.60 -28.73
N THR A 460 17.14 -13.78 -28.91
CA THR A 460 17.77 -15.07 -28.62
C THR A 460 19.01 -15.31 -29.48
N LYS A 461 18.98 -14.87 -30.75
CA LYS A 461 20.10 -15.06 -31.68
C LYS A 461 21.22 -14.02 -31.50
N ASN A 462 20.87 -12.77 -31.16
CA ASN A 462 21.78 -11.64 -31.28
C ASN A 462 22.12 -10.93 -29.96
N LEU A 463 21.34 -11.14 -28.89
CA LEU A 463 21.58 -10.54 -27.57
C LEU A 463 22.06 -11.63 -26.62
N SER A 464 23.34 -11.57 -26.22
CA SER A 464 24.04 -12.66 -25.55
C SER A 464 23.38 -13.06 -24.22
N LEU A 465 22.90 -14.30 -24.13
CA LEU A 465 22.56 -14.98 -22.89
C LEU A 465 23.76 -15.79 -22.42
N ASP A 466 24.75 -15.13 -21.83
CA ASP A 466 25.89 -15.83 -21.24
C ASP A 466 25.53 -16.45 -19.88
N GLU A 467 26.53 -17.10 -19.25
CA GLU A 467 26.35 -17.74 -17.94
C GLU A 467 25.98 -16.73 -16.84
N GLU A 468 26.47 -15.50 -16.92
CA GLU A 468 26.22 -14.45 -15.93
C GLU A 468 24.81 -13.87 -16.10
N ALA A 469 24.39 -13.62 -17.34
CA ALA A 469 23.01 -13.26 -17.69
C ALA A 469 22.01 -14.32 -17.19
N SER A 470 22.36 -15.60 -17.32
CA SER A 470 21.53 -16.72 -16.85
C SER A 470 21.35 -16.74 -15.32
N LYS A 471 22.28 -16.15 -14.55
CA LYS A 471 22.14 -16.06 -13.08
C LYS A 471 20.95 -15.19 -12.66
N TRP A 472 20.61 -14.16 -13.43
CA TRP A 472 19.45 -13.31 -13.14
C TRP A 472 18.15 -14.12 -13.09
N ASN A 473 17.87 -14.89 -14.14
CA ASN A 473 16.69 -15.74 -14.20
C ASN A 473 16.67 -16.79 -13.09
N LYS A 474 17.82 -17.43 -12.81
CA LYS A 474 17.94 -18.40 -11.71
C LYS A 474 17.55 -17.78 -10.38
N VAL A 475 18.08 -16.60 -10.05
CA VAL A 475 17.78 -15.92 -8.77
C VAL A 475 16.32 -15.50 -8.66
N LEU A 476 15.74 -14.95 -9.74
CA LEU A 476 14.38 -14.42 -9.71
C LEU A 476 13.33 -15.54 -9.65
N THR A 477 13.56 -16.66 -10.34
CA THR A 477 12.63 -17.80 -10.42
C THR A 477 12.78 -18.82 -9.29
N ASP A 478 13.88 -18.79 -8.53
CA ASP A 478 14.09 -19.74 -7.42
C ASP A 478 13.09 -19.49 -6.28
N LYS A 479 12.20 -20.47 -6.07
CA LYS A 479 11.15 -20.43 -5.03
C LYS A 479 11.67 -20.81 -3.64
N ASN A 480 12.89 -21.35 -3.55
CA ASN A 480 13.51 -21.74 -2.28
C ASN A 480 14.25 -20.57 -1.60
N LEU A 481 14.59 -19.53 -2.36
CA LEU A 481 15.21 -18.33 -1.81
C LEU A 481 14.18 -17.46 -1.08
N SER A 482 14.51 -17.05 0.15
CA SER A 482 13.77 -16.00 0.84
C SER A 482 13.93 -14.65 0.13
N SER A 483 13.00 -13.72 0.35
CA SER A 483 13.08 -12.36 -0.21
C SER A 483 14.38 -11.64 0.15
N THR A 484 14.93 -11.87 1.35
CA THR A 484 16.21 -11.28 1.77
C THR A 484 17.40 -11.88 1.01
N GLU A 485 17.37 -13.18 0.72
CA GLU A 485 18.43 -13.83 -0.05
C GLU A 485 18.39 -13.41 -1.53
N LYS A 486 17.19 -13.30 -2.10
CA LYS A 486 17.00 -12.73 -3.44
C LYS A 486 17.53 -11.29 -3.51
N ASP A 487 17.15 -10.42 -2.56
CA ASP A 487 17.65 -9.03 -2.50
C ASP A 487 19.19 -8.99 -2.48
N LYS A 488 19.84 -9.85 -1.68
CA LYS A 488 21.32 -9.91 -1.62
C LYS A 488 21.92 -10.34 -2.96
N LYS A 489 21.42 -11.43 -3.56
CA LYS A 489 21.94 -11.95 -4.83
C LYS A 489 21.72 -10.96 -5.99
N ILE A 490 20.55 -10.33 -6.06
CA ILE A 490 20.26 -9.28 -7.05
C ILE A 490 21.18 -8.07 -6.83
N SER A 491 21.43 -7.67 -5.57
CA SER A 491 22.38 -6.60 -5.29
C SER A 491 23.78 -6.91 -5.82
N SER A 492 24.24 -8.16 -5.71
CA SER A 492 25.52 -8.58 -6.29
C SER A 492 25.50 -8.54 -7.82
N LEU A 493 24.40 -8.96 -8.46
CA LEU A 493 24.25 -8.91 -9.92
C LEU A 493 24.22 -7.48 -10.47
N LEU A 494 23.60 -6.55 -9.75
CA LEU A 494 23.60 -5.12 -10.09
C LEU A 494 24.97 -4.45 -9.96
N GLU A 495 25.86 -5.02 -9.14
CA GLU A 495 27.23 -4.54 -8.92
C GLU A 495 28.25 -5.26 -9.81
N ASP A 496 27.82 -6.26 -10.57
CA ASP A 496 28.68 -7.00 -11.49
C ASP A 496 29.07 -6.11 -12.68
N LYS A 497 30.34 -6.18 -13.09
CA LYS A 497 30.88 -5.43 -14.23
C LYS A 497 30.17 -5.76 -15.55
N ASN A 498 29.65 -6.98 -15.69
CA ASN A 498 28.92 -7.42 -16.88
C ASN A 498 27.56 -6.72 -16.99
N TYR A 499 27.00 -6.22 -15.89
CA TYR A 499 25.76 -5.45 -15.93
C TYR A 499 25.91 -4.30 -16.93
N GLU A 500 26.88 -3.40 -16.72
CA GLU A 500 27.12 -2.28 -17.65
C GLU A 500 27.41 -2.71 -19.10
N VAL A 501 27.93 -3.92 -19.33
CA VAL A 501 28.12 -4.47 -20.68
C VAL A 501 26.76 -4.78 -21.34
N TYR A 502 25.81 -5.35 -20.59
CA TYR A 502 24.46 -5.65 -21.07
C TYR A 502 23.65 -4.41 -21.41
N LYS A 503 24.02 -3.24 -20.89
CA LYS A 503 23.33 -1.98 -21.17
C LYS A 503 23.20 -1.67 -22.65
N LYS A 504 24.23 -1.97 -23.46
CA LYS A 504 24.16 -1.78 -24.92
C LYS A 504 23.13 -2.70 -25.57
N GLN A 505 23.08 -3.95 -25.15
CA GLN A 505 22.11 -4.94 -25.64
C GLN A 505 20.68 -4.58 -25.21
N PHE A 506 20.52 -4.04 -23.99
CA PHE A 506 19.26 -3.50 -23.51
C PHE A 506 18.72 -2.41 -24.44
N TYR A 507 19.55 -1.46 -24.87
CA TYR A 507 19.10 -0.40 -25.78
C TYR A 507 18.62 -0.97 -27.12
N ILE A 508 19.32 -1.97 -27.69
CA ILE A 508 18.88 -2.66 -28.92
C ILE A 508 17.51 -3.31 -28.71
N LEU A 509 17.32 -4.05 -27.61
CA LEU A 509 16.03 -4.65 -27.28
C LEU A 509 14.95 -3.59 -27.08
N LYS A 510 15.27 -2.51 -26.35
CA LYS A 510 14.34 -1.41 -26.09
C LYS A 510 13.89 -0.76 -27.40
N ASP A 511 14.78 -0.52 -28.35
CA ASP A 511 14.43 0.10 -29.64
C ASP A 511 13.47 -0.79 -30.44
N LEU A 512 13.71 -2.09 -30.51
CA LEU A 512 12.81 -3.06 -31.16
C LEU A 512 11.42 -3.07 -30.51
N LEU A 513 11.38 -3.02 -29.17
CA LEU A 513 10.12 -2.96 -28.43
C LEU A 513 9.40 -1.62 -28.65
N VAL A 514 10.12 -0.50 -28.65
CA VAL A 514 9.54 0.81 -28.91
C VAL A 514 8.91 0.85 -30.30
N GLU A 515 9.59 0.35 -31.33
CA GLU A 515 9.04 0.28 -32.68
C GLU A 515 7.76 -0.56 -32.72
N HIS A 516 7.77 -1.73 -32.07
CA HIS A 516 6.62 -2.63 -31.98
C HIS A 516 5.41 -1.99 -31.30
N PHE A 517 5.61 -1.40 -30.12
CA PHE A 517 4.54 -0.77 -29.35
C PHE A 517 4.04 0.53 -30.00
N ASN A 518 4.89 1.26 -30.73
CA ASN A 518 4.47 2.42 -31.51
C ASN A 518 3.50 2.02 -32.63
N LYS A 519 3.84 1.01 -33.43
CA LYS A 519 2.97 0.48 -34.50
C LYS A 519 1.60 0.08 -33.95
N ILE A 520 1.58 -0.62 -32.82
CA ILE A 520 0.34 -1.04 -32.16
C ILE A 520 -0.46 0.17 -31.65
N GLY A 521 0.20 1.12 -30.98
CA GLY A 521 -0.45 2.32 -30.47
C GLY A 521 -1.08 3.17 -31.57
N GLU A 522 -0.40 3.33 -32.70
CA GLU A 522 -0.91 4.00 -33.90
C GLU A 522 -2.11 3.28 -34.52
N GLN A 523 -2.03 1.94 -34.61
CA GLN A 523 -3.13 1.12 -35.08
C GLN A 523 -4.38 1.28 -34.19
N ILE A 524 -4.24 1.14 -32.87
CA ILE A 524 -5.35 1.32 -31.92
C ILE A 524 -5.94 2.73 -32.04
N ALA A 525 -5.09 3.76 -32.14
CA ALA A 525 -5.55 5.14 -32.29
C ALA A 525 -6.41 5.31 -33.55
N LYS A 526 -6.00 4.69 -34.66
CA LYS A 526 -6.73 4.72 -35.93
C LYS A 526 -8.06 3.95 -35.86
N ASP A 527 -8.09 2.81 -35.18
CA ASP A 527 -9.25 1.92 -35.20
C ASP A 527 -10.36 2.36 -34.23
N TYR A 528 -10.03 3.13 -33.18
CA TYR A 528 -10.95 3.42 -32.07
C TYR A 528 -11.18 4.91 -31.77
N MET A 529 -10.32 5.82 -32.24
CA MET A 529 -10.37 7.24 -31.86
C MET A 529 -10.35 8.22 -33.04
N LYS A 530 -9.79 7.83 -34.18
CA LYS A 530 -9.84 8.58 -35.45
C LYS A 530 -10.95 8.02 -36.32
#